data_AF-A0A948XR86-F1
#
_entry.id   AF-A0A948XR86-F1
#
_cell.length_a   1.000
_cell.length_b   1.000
_cell.length_c   1.000
_cell.angle_alpha   90.00
_cell.angle_beta   90.00
_cell.angle_gamma   90.00
#
_symmetry.space_group_name_H-M   'P 1'
#
loop_
_entity.id
_entity.type
_entity.pdbx_description
1 polymer ?
#
loop_
_entity_poly.entity_id
_entity_poly.type
_entity_poly.pdbx_seq_one_letter_code
_entity_poly.pdbx_strand_id
1 'polypeptide(L)'
;MIDSQSVIKNLENRLKNFSQDKSKENIGIVETNQDGVISCSGLSQAGMGEIVDFEKGGNGVVFNLDEDSVSIILLDVNLTIKEGDIVKRTGKILSIMASEDLLGRVVTPLGKPLDGKANITKGKEMPLERIAAGVVQREPVNTPLKTGVKSIDATIPIGRGQRELIIGDRGLGKTAIAIDTIINQRLFQPGNKENKQKLKPVICIYVAIGQKDSSIAQIVNRLKEEQALDYTIVVSASSSAPAALQYLAPYGGSAIAEYFMEKGADVLIVYDDLTKHAWAYRQISLVLRRPAGREAYPGDIFYLHSRLLERAVRLNEKNGGGSITALPIIETQAGDISAYIPTNVISITDGQIFLEANLFNIGIRPAINAGNSVSRVGGSAQTGAIKSVAGKMRLDLAQYRELAAFAQFGSELDPATQKQLDRGQRLTEILKQPQYKPFSEAEEILSIWSVTSGNLDDIPANTVTRFETEFIEYVRTHERKVMDELSDGKKLDEKKIKMLDKMIKDFKKKFSI
;
A
#
# COMPACT_ATOMS: atom_id res chain seq x y z
N MET A 1 13.93 42.17 7.25
CA MET A 1 14.07 42.83 8.57
C MET A 1 12.90 42.39 9.42
N ILE A 2 13.16 41.74 10.56
CA ILE A 2 12.11 41.32 11.48
C ILE A 2 11.60 42.60 12.17
N ASP A 3 10.33 42.94 11.96
CA ASP A 3 9.71 44.12 12.56
C ASP A 3 9.58 43.93 14.08
N SER A 4 10.40 44.67 14.83
CA SER A 4 10.46 44.64 16.29
C SER A 4 9.11 44.90 16.95
N GLN A 5 8.23 45.69 16.33
CA GLN A 5 6.90 45.96 16.87
C GLN A 5 6.00 44.72 16.80
N SER A 6 6.11 43.92 15.74
CA SER A 6 5.36 42.67 15.57
C SER A 6 5.76 41.61 16.62
N VAL A 7 7.03 41.59 17.02
CA VAL A 7 7.57 40.67 18.02
C VAL A 7 7.08 41.05 19.43
N ILE A 8 7.14 42.35 19.76
CA ILE A 8 6.67 42.87 21.06
C ILE A 8 5.16 42.64 21.20
N LYS A 9 4.38 42.91 20.16
CA LYS A 9 2.92 42.72 20.19
C LYS A 9 2.51 41.26 20.34
N ASN A 10 3.27 40.33 19.73
CA ASN A 10 3.06 38.89 19.92
C ASN A 10 3.43 38.43 21.34
N LEU A 11 4.49 38.99 21.92
CA LEU A 11 4.89 38.73 23.31
C LEU A 11 3.84 39.26 24.31
N GLU A 12 3.36 40.48 24.11
CA GLU A 12 2.31 41.08 24.93
C GLU A 12 0.99 40.30 24.85
N ASN A 13 0.61 39.84 23.66
CA ASN A 13 -0.57 38.99 23.49
C ASN A 13 -0.41 37.62 24.17
N ARG A 14 0.78 37.02 24.12
CA ARG A 14 1.08 35.76 24.84
C ARG A 14 1.04 35.95 26.37
N LEU A 15 1.53 37.08 26.88
CA LEU A 15 1.49 37.41 28.30
C LEU A 15 0.06 37.74 28.78
N LYS A 16 -0.73 38.45 27.99
CA LYS A 16 -2.15 38.74 28.31
C LYS A 16 -3.02 37.50 28.34
N ASN A 17 -2.72 36.51 27.50
CA ASN A 17 -3.46 35.25 27.44
C ASN A 17 -2.87 34.17 28.39
N PHE A 18 -1.86 34.50 29.20
CA PHE A 18 -1.28 33.57 30.17
C PHE A 18 -2.15 33.56 31.43
N SER A 19 -3.12 32.65 31.49
CA SER A 19 -3.86 32.30 32.70
C SER A 19 -3.21 31.10 33.37
N GLN A 20 -2.78 31.25 34.63
CA GLN A 20 -2.28 30.14 35.43
C GLN A 20 -3.48 29.39 36.04
N ASP A 21 -4.11 28.52 35.24
CA ASP A 21 -5.11 27.60 35.78
C ASP A 21 -4.40 26.61 36.72
N LYS A 22 -4.54 26.81 38.03
CA LYS A 22 -4.13 25.84 39.06
C LYS A 22 -5.10 24.65 39.04
N SER A 23 -5.07 23.88 37.95
CA SER A 23 -5.68 22.55 37.92
C SER A 23 -4.83 21.62 38.79
N LYS A 24 -5.44 20.62 39.44
CA LYS A 24 -4.68 19.54 40.09
C LYS A 24 -3.94 18.79 38.98
N GLU A 25 -2.66 19.07 38.78
CA GLU A 25 -1.85 18.39 37.79
C GLU A 25 -1.67 16.93 38.22
N ASN A 26 -2.05 15.99 37.35
CA ASN A 26 -1.78 14.58 37.58
C ASN A 26 -0.38 14.28 37.05
N ILE A 27 0.53 14.04 37.99
CA ILE A 27 1.96 13.93 37.76
C ILE A 27 2.40 12.48 38.04
N GLY A 28 3.37 12.00 37.27
CA GLY A 28 4.13 10.81 37.58
C GLY A 28 5.61 11.09 37.70
N ILE A 29 6.32 10.12 38.30
CA ILE A 29 7.77 10.14 38.49
C ILE A 29 8.34 8.94 37.75
N VAL A 30 9.33 9.18 36.90
CA VAL A 30 10.03 8.11 36.19
C VAL A 30 10.80 7.24 37.17
N GLU A 31 10.56 5.94 37.10
CA GLU A 31 11.26 4.92 37.89
C GLU A 31 12.36 4.27 37.06
N THR A 32 12.04 3.87 35.84
CA THR A 32 13.00 3.22 34.95
C THR A 32 12.80 3.64 33.50
N ASN A 33 13.88 3.60 32.73
CA ASN A 33 13.88 3.79 31.28
C ASN A 33 14.68 2.64 30.66
N GLN A 34 13.99 1.77 29.92
CA GLN A 34 14.58 0.62 29.23
C GLN A 34 14.31 0.79 27.73
N ASP A 35 15.33 1.20 26.98
CA ASP A 35 15.27 1.38 25.52
C ASP A 35 14.06 2.20 25.02
N GLY A 36 13.71 3.26 25.75
CA GLY A 36 12.60 4.16 25.40
C GLY A 36 11.23 3.69 25.87
N VAL A 37 11.17 2.59 26.63
CA VAL A 37 10.00 2.22 27.44
C VAL A 37 10.24 2.68 28.87
N ILE A 38 9.36 3.56 29.34
CA ILE A 38 9.51 4.28 30.59
C ILE A 38 8.44 3.79 31.56
N SER A 39 8.84 3.32 32.74
CA SER A 39 7.92 3.04 33.85
C SER A 39 7.85 4.26 34.75
N CYS A 40 6.64 4.70 35.07
CA CYS A 40 6.39 5.78 36.00
C CYS A 40 5.42 5.34 37.10
N SER A 41 5.67 5.77 38.34
CA SER A 41 4.62 5.78 39.38
C SER A 41 3.79 7.06 39.27
N GLY A 42 2.58 7.03 39.84
CA GLY A 42 1.63 8.14 39.75
C GLY A 42 0.77 8.07 38.50
N LEU A 43 0.48 9.21 37.86
CA LEU A 43 -0.38 9.26 36.65
C LEU A 43 -1.74 8.56 36.83
N SER A 44 -2.33 8.64 38.03
CA SER A 44 -3.53 7.87 38.43
C SER A 44 -4.81 8.12 37.63
N GLN A 45 -4.80 9.14 36.76
CA GLN A 45 -5.91 9.48 35.87
C GLN A 45 -5.49 9.44 34.40
N ALA A 46 -4.37 8.80 34.07
CA ALA A 46 -3.95 8.62 32.69
C ALA A 46 -4.81 7.55 32.01
N GLY A 47 -5.24 7.83 30.79
CA GLY A 47 -5.92 6.88 29.92
C GLY A 47 -4.94 6.10 29.05
N MET A 48 -5.34 4.88 28.65
CA MET A 48 -4.63 4.12 27.63
C MET A 48 -4.58 4.90 26.30
N GLY A 49 -3.41 5.01 25.68
CA GLY A 49 -3.21 5.77 24.45
C GLY A 49 -3.18 7.30 24.62
N GLU A 50 -3.18 7.78 25.87
CA GLU A 50 -3.03 9.22 26.17
C GLU A 50 -1.58 9.67 25.94
N ILE A 51 -1.41 10.89 25.43
CA ILE A 51 -0.11 11.55 25.34
C ILE A 51 0.29 12.05 26.72
N VAL A 52 1.57 11.91 27.05
CA VAL A 52 2.19 12.49 28.23
C VAL A 52 3.36 13.38 27.84
N ASP A 53 3.60 14.42 28.63
CA ASP A 53 4.68 15.38 28.46
C ASP A 53 5.73 15.18 29.54
N PHE A 54 6.99 15.10 29.13
CA PHE A 54 8.12 15.07 30.06
C PHE A 54 8.51 16.50 30.41
N GLU A 55 8.84 16.78 31.68
CA GLU A 55 9.19 18.13 32.13
C GLU A 55 10.41 18.70 31.38
N LYS A 56 11.35 17.84 31.00
CA LYS A 56 12.53 18.20 30.19
C LYS A 56 12.22 18.41 28.70
N GLY A 57 10.95 18.37 28.31
CA GLY A 57 10.46 18.45 26.94
C GLY A 57 10.31 17.07 26.30
N GLY A 58 9.61 17.00 25.17
CA GLY A 58 9.30 15.74 24.48
C GLY A 58 8.03 15.05 25.00
N ASN A 59 7.54 14.09 24.21
CA ASN A 59 6.25 13.43 24.45
C ASN A 59 6.42 11.91 24.50
N GLY A 60 5.53 11.27 25.25
CA GLY A 60 5.35 9.82 25.26
C GLY A 60 3.88 9.45 25.05
N VAL A 61 3.62 8.17 24.87
CA VAL A 61 2.26 7.62 24.84
C VAL A 61 2.10 6.54 25.90
N VAL A 62 1.02 6.62 26.67
CA VAL A 62 0.65 5.59 27.64
C VAL A 62 0.29 4.32 26.91
N PHE A 63 0.99 3.24 27.25
CA PHE A 63 0.88 1.96 26.57
C PHE A 63 0.55 0.78 27.50
N ASN A 64 0.80 0.91 28.81
CA ASN A 64 0.31 -0.05 29.80
C ASN A 64 -0.11 0.70 31.07
N LEU A 65 -1.15 0.21 31.74
CA LEU A 65 -1.62 0.69 33.03
C LEU A 65 -1.66 -0.51 33.97
N ASP A 66 -0.76 -0.51 34.95
CA ASP A 66 -0.68 -1.51 36.01
C ASP A 66 -1.18 -0.89 37.33
N GLU A 67 -1.33 -1.68 38.39
CA GLU A 67 -1.87 -1.20 39.68
C GLU A 67 -1.04 -0.07 40.28
N ASP A 68 0.30 -0.21 40.22
CA ASP A 68 1.23 0.72 40.86
C ASP A 68 2.08 1.53 39.85
N SER A 69 1.99 1.23 38.55
CA SER A 69 2.84 1.86 37.53
C SER A 69 2.14 2.06 36.19
N VAL A 70 2.65 3.03 35.44
CA VAL A 70 2.20 3.36 34.08
C VAL A 70 3.40 3.21 33.15
N SER A 71 3.24 2.39 32.12
CA SER A 71 4.27 2.22 31.09
C SER A 71 4.02 3.17 29.92
N ILE A 72 5.02 3.96 29.57
CA ILE A 72 4.99 4.98 28.53
C ILE A 72 6.03 4.63 27.47
N ILE A 73 5.63 4.71 26.21
CA ILE A 73 6.56 4.63 25.08
C ILE A 73 7.00 6.05 24.70
N LEU A 74 8.30 6.31 24.73
CA LEU A 74 8.88 7.59 24.34
C LEU A 74 8.78 7.79 22.81
N LEU A 75 8.28 8.97 22.40
CA LEU A 75 8.11 9.31 20.99
C LEU A 75 9.26 10.17 20.43
N ASP A 76 10.04 10.81 21.30
CA ASP A 76 11.15 11.67 20.92
C ASP A 76 12.50 10.98 21.14
N VAL A 77 13.27 10.82 20.06
CA VAL A 77 14.53 10.05 20.03
C VAL A 77 15.68 10.81 20.69
N ASN A 78 15.62 12.14 20.71
CA ASN A 78 16.73 12.98 21.16
C ASN A 78 16.67 13.29 22.67
N LEU A 79 15.66 12.77 23.36
CA LEU A 79 15.43 13.07 24.76
C LEU A 79 16.09 12.01 25.65
N THR A 80 16.94 12.47 26.58
CA THR A 80 17.48 11.60 27.63
C THR A 80 16.60 11.70 28.87
N ILE A 81 15.82 10.65 29.14
CA ILE A 81 15.00 10.51 30.35
C ILE A 81 15.77 9.75 31.42
N LYS A 82 15.75 10.26 32.65
CA LYS A 82 16.38 9.66 33.83
C LYS A 82 15.34 9.34 34.91
N GLU A 83 15.71 8.43 35.80
CA GLU A 83 14.95 8.18 37.04
C GLU A 83 14.80 9.48 37.84
N GLY A 84 13.60 9.67 38.41
CA GLY A 84 13.20 10.88 39.13
C GLY A 84 12.62 11.98 38.24
N ASP A 85 12.69 11.86 36.91
CA ASP A 85 12.12 12.87 36.02
C ASP A 85 10.59 12.93 36.11
N ILE A 86 10.04 14.13 35.95
CA ILE A 86 8.61 14.38 36.08
C ILE A 86 7.90 14.18 34.73
N VAL A 87 6.77 13.48 34.77
CA VAL A 87 5.85 13.28 33.64
C VAL A 87 4.49 13.85 33.97
N LYS A 88 3.87 14.53 33.01
CA LYS A 88 2.53 15.10 33.14
C LYS A 88 1.60 14.55 32.08
N ARG A 89 0.36 14.23 32.46
CA ARG A 89 -0.65 13.82 31.49
C ARG A 89 -1.16 15.04 30.69
N THR A 90 -1.52 14.83 29.42
CA THR A 90 -2.04 15.92 28.56
C THR A 90 -3.56 15.94 28.44
N GLY A 91 -4.24 14.87 28.82
CA GLY A 91 -5.68 14.65 28.59
C GLY A 91 -6.03 14.36 27.13
N LYS A 92 -5.04 14.23 26.24
CA LYS A 92 -5.24 14.08 24.79
C LYS A 92 -4.84 12.69 24.32
N ILE A 93 -5.67 12.09 23.47
CA ILE A 93 -5.35 10.84 22.79
C ILE A 93 -4.34 11.11 21.67
N LEU A 94 -3.43 10.17 21.44
CA LEU A 94 -2.48 10.23 20.34
C LEU A 94 -3.18 10.43 19.00
N SER A 95 -2.88 11.56 18.35
CA SER A 95 -3.52 11.99 17.11
C SER A 95 -2.51 12.62 16.15
N ILE A 96 -2.89 12.67 14.87
CA ILE A 96 -2.16 13.33 13.80
C ILE A 96 -3.01 14.45 13.20
N MET A 97 -2.39 15.57 12.88
CA MET A 97 -3.04 16.66 12.15
C MET A 97 -3.14 16.29 10.67
N ALA A 98 -4.34 15.88 10.23
CA ALA A 98 -4.59 15.53 8.84
C ALA A 98 -5.15 16.72 8.06
N SER A 99 -4.59 16.97 6.87
CA SER A 99 -5.05 18.01 5.95
C SER A 99 -4.61 17.70 4.51
N GLU A 100 -5.17 18.45 3.56
CA GLU A 100 -4.75 18.40 2.15
C GLU A 100 -3.31 18.90 1.95
N ASP A 101 -2.78 19.73 2.87
CA ASP A 101 -1.41 20.25 2.84
C ASP A 101 -0.34 19.14 3.05
N LEU A 102 -0.76 17.92 3.41
CA LEU A 102 0.09 16.74 3.48
C LEU A 102 0.42 16.16 2.09
N LEU A 103 -0.36 16.46 1.06
CA LEU A 103 -0.13 15.96 -0.30
C LEU A 103 1.26 16.41 -0.81
N GLY A 104 2.03 15.46 -1.33
CA GLY A 104 3.41 15.71 -1.79
C GLY A 104 4.42 15.96 -0.67
N ARG A 105 4.09 15.63 0.58
CA ARG A 105 4.97 15.74 1.74
C ARG A 105 5.53 14.40 2.18
N VAL A 106 6.72 14.46 2.77
CA VAL A 106 7.30 13.36 3.54
C VAL A 106 7.20 13.72 5.02
N VAL A 107 6.52 12.91 5.82
CA VAL A 107 6.23 13.18 7.23
C VAL A 107 6.52 11.98 8.11
N THR A 108 6.73 12.22 9.41
CA THR A 108 6.77 11.18 10.44
C THR A 108 5.37 10.62 10.72
N PRO A 109 5.24 9.52 11.48
CA PRO A 109 3.95 8.99 11.93
C PRO A 109 3.09 9.96 12.75
N LEU A 110 3.68 11.06 13.23
CA LEU A 110 3.04 12.11 14.01
C LEU A 110 2.82 13.40 13.21
N GLY A 111 3.04 13.36 11.88
CA GLY A 111 2.82 14.50 11.00
C GLY A 111 3.93 15.56 11.01
N LYS A 112 5.08 15.31 11.66
CA LYS A 112 6.24 16.21 11.59
C LYS A 112 6.90 16.05 10.21
N PRO A 113 7.23 17.13 9.50
CA PRO A 113 7.85 17.04 8.17
C PRO A 113 9.29 16.54 8.23
N LEU A 114 9.64 15.68 7.27
CA LEU A 114 10.99 15.16 7.04
C LEU A 114 11.62 15.69 5.75
N ASP A 115 10.85 16.44 4.96
CA ASP A 115 11.25 17.00 3.66
C ASP A 115 11.89 18.39 3.75
N GLY A 116 12.20 18.87 4.96
CA GLY A 116 12.79 20.19 5.20
C GLY A 116 11.84 21.38 4.95
N LYS A 117 10.58 21.12 4.61
CA LYS A 117 9.54 22.16 4.46
C LYS A 117 8.89 22.45 5.83
N ALA A 118 8.12 23.54 5.90
CA ALA A 118 7.48 23.98 7.14
C ALA A 118 6.49 22.97 7.73
N ASN A 119 6.29 23.06 9.04
CA ASN A 119 5.29 22.29 9.78
C ASN A 119 3.88 22.61 9.30
N ILE A 120 3.02 21.58 9.26
CA ILE A 120 1.61 21.73 8.95
C ILE A 120 0.89 22.04 10.26
N THR A 121 0.35 23.25 10.36
CA THR A 121 -0.29 23.75 11.60
C THR A 121 -1.81 23.80 11.51
N LYS A 122 -2.39 23.45 10.36
CA LYS A 122 -3.83 23.46 10.10
C LYS A 122 -4.28 22.07 9.66
N GLY A 123 -5.43 21.64 10.15
CA GLY A 123 -5.99 20.34 9.82
C GLY A 123 -7.05 19.89 10.81
N LYS A 124 -7.51 18.66 10.65
CA LYS A 124 -8.36 17.95 11.60
C LYS A 124 -7.47 17.03 12.43
N GLU A 125 -7.59 17.10 13.76
CA GLU A 125 -6.97 16.10 14.64
C GLU A 125 -7.64 14.74 14.40
N MET A 126 -6.87 13.79 13.91
CA MET A 126 -7.29 12.42 13.65
C MET A 126 -6.62 11.48 14.65
N PRO A 127 -7.36 10.86 15.58
CA PRO A 127 -6.78 9.84 16.46
C PRO A 127 -6.14 8.71 15.67
N LEU A 128 -4.95 8.24 16.10
CA LEU A 128 -4.25 7.15 15.43
C LEU A 128 -4.99 5.82 15.61
N GLU A 129 -5.53 5.57 16.80
CA GLU A 129 -6.37 4.40 17.08
C GLU A 129 -7.86 4.77 17.00
N ARG A 130 -8.57 4.11 16.08
CA ARG A 130 -10.01 4.31 15.87
C ARG A 130 -10.66 2.98 15.57
N ILE A 131 -11.94 2.88 15.95
CA ILE A 131 -12.77 1.72 15.61
C ILE A 131 -13.06 1.78 14.11
N ALA A 132 -12.85 0.68 13.41
CA ALA A 132 -13.17 0.55 12.00
C ALA A 132 -14.68 0.70 11.74
N ALA A 133 -15.04 1.12 10.52
CA ALA A 133 -16.44 1.24 10.13
C ALA A 133 -17.16 -0.12 10.25
N GLY A 134 -18.34 -0.11 10.87
CA GLY A 134 -19.16 -1.31 11.05
C GLY A 134 -19.81 -1.77 9.74
N VAL A 135 -20.34 -3.00 9.72
CA VAL A 135 -20.90 -3.65 8.51
C VAL A 135 -21.94 -2.78 7.79
N VAL A 136 -22.84 -2.12 8.52
CA VAL A 136 -23.93 -1.28 7.96
C VAL A 136 -23.41 0.00 7.30
N GLN A 137 -22.19 0.43 7.64
CA GLN A 137 -21.57 1.64 7.08
C GLN A 137 -20.82 1.35 5.77
N ARG A 138 -20.59 0.08 5.45
CA ARG A 138 -19.81 -0.35 4.27
C ARG A 138 -20.68 -0.54 3.04
N GLU A 139 -20.05 -0.53 1.87
CA GLU A 139 -20.63 -0.88 0.57
C GLU A 139 -19.77 -1.98 -0.12
N PRO A 140 -20.35 -2.88 -0.94
CA PRO A 140 -19.57 -3.84 -1.71
C PRO A 140 -18.50 -3.20 -2.60
N VAL A 141 -17.34 -3.85 -2.69
CA VAL A 141 -16.25 -3.46 -3.60
C VAL A 141 -16.62 -3.84 -5.02
N ASN A 142 -16.99 -2.86 -5.85
CA ASN A 142 -17.41 -3.05 -7.24
C ASN A 142 -16.75 -2.08 -8.23
N THR A 143 -15.70 -1.37 -7.81
CA THR A 143 -14.99 -0.38 -8.61
C THR A 143 -13.52 -0.73 -8.66
N PRO A 144 -12.89 -0.79 -9.85
CA PRO A 144 -11.49 -1.16 -10.00
C PRO A 144 -10.55 -0.12 -9.39
N LEU A 145 -9.49 -0.59 -8.74
CA LEU A 145 -8.25 0.14 -8.53
C LEU A 145 -7.24 -0.40 -9.55
N LYS A 146 -6.98 0.38 -10.60
CA LYS A 146 -6.10 -0.04 -11.70
C LYS A 146 -4.64 0.03 -11.26
N THR A 147 -3.93 -1.10 -11.32
CA THR A 147 -2.50 -1.13 -11.03
C THR A 147 -1.65 -0.78 -12.24
N GLY A 148 -2.18 -1.01 -13.46
CA GLY A 148 -1.42 -0.90 -14.69
C GLY A 148 -0.36 -1.99 -14.83
N VAL A 149 -0.42 -3.03 -14.00
CA VAL A 149 0.41 -4.22 -14.07
C VAL A 149 -0.45 -5.33 -14.64
N LYS A 150 -0.17 -5.73 -15.89
CA LYS A 150 -1.01 -6.67 -16.66
C LYS A 150 -1.33 -7.95 -15.90
N SER A 151 -0.35 -8.53 -15.22
CA SER A 151 -0.51 -9.78 -14.47
C SER A 151 -1.45 -9.63 -13.26
N ILE A 152 -1.53 -8.45 -12.66
CA ILE A 152 -2.43 -8.16 -11.55
C ILE A 152 -3.81 -7.83 -12.09
N ASP A 153 -3.94 -6.81 -12.94
CA ASP A 153 -5.25 -6.31 -13.41
C ASP A 153 -6.03 -7.39 -14.20
N ALA A 154 -5.32 -8.31 -14.88
CA ALA A 154 -5.93 -9.43 -15.60
C ALA A 154 -6.31 -10.62 -14.70
N THR A 155 -5.46 -11.01 -13.74
CA THR A 155 -5.62 -12.30 -13.02
C THR A 155 -5.98 -12.17 -11.54
N ILE A 156 -5.55 -11.09 -10.89
CA ILE A 156 -5.71 -10.82 -9.45
C ILE A 156 -6.18 -9.35 -9.30
N PRO A 157 -7.39 -9.02 -9.79
CA PRO A 157 -7.85 -7.64 -9.82
C PRO A 157 -8.01 -7.06 -8.40
N ILE A 158 -7.72 -5.77 -8.26
CA ILE A 158 -7.83 -5.03 -7.01
C ILE A 158 -8.95 -4.00 -7.13
N GLY A 159 -9.82 -3.93 -6.13
CA GLY A 159 -10.93 -3.00 -6.05
C GLY A 159 -10.73 -1.88 -5.03
N ARG A 160 -11.49 -0.80 -5.21
CA ARG A 160 -11.55 0.35 -4.30
C ARG A 160 -12.23 -0.05 -2.98
N GLY A 161 -11.47 -0.07 -1.89
CA GLY A 161 -11.89 -0.60 -0.58
C GLY A 161 -11.42 -2.02 -0.25
N GLN A 162 -10.64 -2.67 -1.14
CA GLN A 162 -10.10 -4.03 -0.94
C GLN A 162 -8.78 -4.00 -0.16
N ARG A 163 -8.44 -5.12 0.49
CA ARG A 163 -7.12 -5.35 1.10
C ARG A 163 -6.41 -6.46 0.35
N GLU A 164 -5.36 -6.13 -0.40
CA GLU A 164 -4.63 -7.11 -1.22
C GLU A 164 -3.18 -7.21 -0.75
N LEU A 165 -2.80 -8.36 -0.19
CA LEU A 165 -1.46 -8.59 0.36
C LEU A 165 -0.43 -8.77 -0.76
N ILE A 166 0.70 -8.07 -0.71
CA ILE A 166 1.87 -8.36 -1.55
C ILE A 166 2.89 -9.11 -0.70
N ILE A 167 3.13 -10.38 -1.01
CA ILE A 167 3.94 -11.27 -0.17
C ILE A 167 5.01 -11.97 -1.00
N GLY A 168 6.21 -12.09 -0.42
CA GLY A 168 7.31 -12.84 -1.01
C GLY A 168 8.65 -12.48 -0.39
N ASP A 169 9.70 -13.14 -0.86
CA ASP A 169 11.05 -12.95 -0.32
C ASP A 169 11.63 -11.57 -0.65
N ARG A 170 12.72 -11.25 0.04
CA ARG A 170 13.47 -10.01 -0.15
C ARG A 170 13.95 -9.89 -1.61
N GLY A 171 13.81 -8.70 -2.19
CA GLY A 171 14.37 -8.40 -3.52
C GLY A 171 13.55 -8.86 -4.73
N LEU A 172 12.34 -9.41 -4.53
CA LEU A 172 11.52 -9.92 -5.64
C LEU A 172 10.67 -8.87 -6.38
N GLY A 173 10.72 -7.59 -5.98
CA GLY A 173 9.94 -6.52 -6.61
C GLY A 173 8.60 -6.19 -5.95
N LYS A 174 8.42 -6.54 -4.66
CA LYS A 174 7.20 -6.21 -3.88
C LYS A 174 6.90 -4.70 -3.88
N THR A 175 7.89 -3.90 -3.48
CA THR A 175 7.80 -2.43 -3.49
C THR A 175 7.62 -1.89 -4.91
N ALA A 176 8.23 -2.52 -5.92
CA ALA A 176 8.09 -2.11 -7.31
C ALA A 176 6.62 -2.14 -7.77
N ILE A 177 5.90 -3.24 -7.48
CA ILE A 177 4.47 -3.37 -7.77
C ILE A 177 3.65 -2.27 -7.10
N ALA A 178 3.93 -1.99 -5.83
CA ALA A 178 3.20 -0.96 -5.08
C ALA A 178 3.46 0.45 -5.63
N ILE A 179 4.71 0.77 -6.00
CA ILE A 179 5.06 2.05 -6.60
C ILE A 179 4.49 2.19 -8.02
N ASP A 180 4.51 1.13 -8.84
CA ASP A 180 3.87 1.14 -10.17
C ASP A 180 2.36 1.39 -10.06
N THR A 181 1.72 0.81 -9.04
CA THR A 181 0.31 1.06 -8.73
C THR A 181 0.06 2.53 -8.39
N ILE A 182 0.93 3.16 -7.57
CA ILE A 182 0.84 4.59 -7.26
C ILE A 182 1.03 5.45 -8.52
N ILE A 183 2.05 5.15 -9.34
CA ILE A 183 2.33 5.88 -10.58
C ILE A 183 1.12 5.81 -11.53
N ASN A 184 0.50 4.63 -11.66
CA ASN A 184 -0.65 4.46 -12.53
C ASN A 184 -1.85 5.34 -12.15
N GLN A 185 -1.97 5.75 -10.88
CA GLN A 185 -3.07 6.62 -10.45
C GLN A 185 -3.04 8.01 -11.10
N ARG A 186 -1.90 8.44 -11.67
CA ARG A 186 -1.77 9.67 -12.45
C ARG A 186 -2.79 9.74 -13.60
N LEU A 187 -3.17 8.59 -14.17
CA LEU A 187 -4.15 8.49 -15.24
C LEU A 187 -5.54 8.99 -14.83
N PHE A 188 -5.87 8.93 -13.53
CA PHE A 188 -7.18 9.30 -12.99
C PHE A 188 -7.19 10.65 -12.28
N GLN A 189 -6.04 11.34 -12.21
CA GLN A 189 -5.95 12.66 -11.59
C GLN A 189 -6.66 13.74 -12.42
N PRO A 190 -7.14 14.82 -11.77
CA PRO A 190 -7.83 15.91 -12.46
C PRO A 190 -6.96 16.52 -13.57
N GLY A 191 -7.58 16.86 -14.71
CA GLY A 191 -6.88 17.44 -15.87
C GLY A 191 -6.24 16.42 -16.81
N ASN A 192 -6.18 15.14 -16.45
CA ASN A 192 -5.73 14.11 -17.37
C ASN A 192 -6.84 13.71 -18.36
N LYS A 193 -6.57 13.88 -19.66
CA LYS A 193 -7.52 13.58 -20.75
C LYS A 193 -7.76 12.07 -20.94
N GLU A 194 -6.93 11.23 -20.32
CA GLU A 194 -6.98 9.78 -20.41
C GLU A 194 -7.96 9.15 -19.41
N ASN A 195 -8.52 9.91 -18.45
CA ASN A 195 -9.57 9.42 -17.55
C ASN A 195 -10.95 9.32 -18.24
N LYS A 196 -11.06 8.44 -19.23
CA LYS A 196 -12.30 8.20 -19.99
C LYS A 196 -13.35 7.44 -19.17
N GLN A 197 -12.91 6.64 -18.20
CA GLN A 197 -13.77 5.84 -17.31
C GLN A 197 -14.49 6.69 -16.26
N LYS A 198 -14.13 7.98 -16.12
CA LYS A 198 -14.66 8.89 -15.08
C LYS A 198 -14.52 8.32 -13.67
N LEU A 199 -13.46 7.54 -13.43
CA LEU A 199 -13.14 7.08 -12.09
C LEU A 199 -12.69 8.28 -11.24
N LYS A 200 -13.07 8.30 -9.96
CA LYS A 200 -12.63 9.33 -9.03
C LYS A 200 -11.09 9.34 -8.94
N PRO A 201 -10.45 10.49 -8.73
CA PRO A 201 -9.02 10.53 -8.42
C PRO A 201 -8.73 9.75 -7.14
N VAL A 202 -7.54 9.15 -7.08
CA VAL A 202 -7.09 8.35 -5.93
C VAL A 202 -5.96 9.09 -5.24
N ILE A 203 -6.08 9.30 -3.94
CA ILE A 203 -5.01 9.83 -3.10
C ILE A 203 -4.14 8.65 -2.66
N CYS A 204 -2.83 8.79 -2.75
CA CYS A 204 -1.90 7.71 -2.40
C CYS A 204 -1.19 8.00 -1.09
N ILE A 205 -0.98 6.98 -0.27
CA ILE A 205 -0.23 7.05 0.97
C ILE A 205 0.77 5.90 0.97
N TYR A 206 2.06 6.22 1.02
CA TYR A 206 3.13 5.23 1.13
C TYR A 206 3.72 5.26 2.53
N VAL A 207 3.50 4.20 3.30
CA VAL A 207 3.99 4.06 4.68
C VAL A 207 5.26 3.21 4.69
N ALA A 208 6.40 3.85 4.91
CA ALA A 208 7.70 3.19 5.04
C ALA A 208 7.99 2.87 6.51
N ILE A 209 8.15 1.58 6.82
CA ILE A 209 8.31 1.04 8.17
C ILE A 209 9.64 0.31 8.23
N GLY A 210 10.58 0.81 9.04
CA GLY A 210 11.91 0.23 9.20
C GLY A 210 12.73 0.15 7.91
N GLN A 211 12.38 0.92 6.88
CA GLN A 211 13.13 0.96 5.62
C GLN A 211 14.36 1.85 5.76
N LYS A 212 15.39 1.62 4.94
CA LYS A 212 16.57 2.48 4.92
C LYS A 212 16.22 3.86 4.38
N ASP A 213 16.76 4.92 4.99
CA ASP A 213 16.55 6.30 4.54
C ASP A 213 16.90 6.50 3.05
N SER A 214 17.97 5.86 2.58
CA SER A 214 18.38 5.91 1.16
C SER A 214 17.36 5.30 0.21
N SER A 215 16.71 4.20 0.61
CA SER A 215 15.66 3.55 -0.19
C SER A 215 14.40 4.42 -0.24
N ILE A 216 14.03 5.04 0.89
CA ILE A 216 12.90 5.97 0.95
C ILE A 216 13.15 7.18 0.04
N ALA A 217 14.36 7.77 0.09
CA ALA A 217 14.73 8.88 -0.76
C ALA A 217 14.68 8.52 -2.27
N GLN A 218 15.15 7.32 -2.64
CA GLN A 218 15.04 6.83 -4.02
C GLN A 218 13.58 6.71 -4.48
N ILE A 219 12.69 6.21 -3.62
CA ILE A 219 11.25 6.10 -3.92
C ILE A 219 10.62 7.48 -4.07
N VAL A 220 10.90 8.42 -3.16
CA VAL A 220 10.39 9.80 -3.23
C VAL A 220 10.84 10.48 -4.52
N ASN A 221 12.13 10.33 -4.88
CA ASN A 221 12.66 10.87 -6.13
C ASN A 221 11.97 10.23 -7.35
N ARG A 222 11.76 8.91 -7.32
CA ARG A 222 11.08 8.23 -8.42
C ARG A 222 9.64 8.69 -8.59
N LEU A 223 8.88 8.81 -7.50
CA LEU A 223 7.52 9.35 -7.52
C LEU A 223 7.49 10.79 -8.05
N LYS A 224 8.53 11.59 -7.77
CA LYS A 224 8.66 12.94 -8.31
C LYS A 224 8.93 12.94 -9.83
N GLU A 225 9.87 12.11 -10.30
CA GLU A 225 10.17 11.94 -11.73
C GLU A 225 8.93 11.52 -12.53
N GLU A 226 8.12 10.64 -11.94
CA GLU A 226 6.91 10.11 -12.56
C GLU A 226 5.67 11.01 -12.35
N GLN A 227 5.84 12.18 -11.74
CA GLN A 227 4.75 13.13 -11.44
C GLN A 227 3.62 12.50 -10.60
N ALA A 228 4.00 11.56 -9.73
CA ALA A 228 3.12 10.85 -8.82
C ALA A 228 3.16 11.41 -7.39
N LEU A 229 4.17 12.22 -7.06
CA LEU A 229 4.34 12.78 -5.71
C LEU A 229 3.22 13.76 -5.35
N ASP A 230 2.67 14.53 -6.29
CA ASP A 230 1.70 15.59 -6.00
C ASP A 230 0.40 15.09 -5.36
N TYR A 231 0.04 13.82 -5.59
CA TYR A 231 -1.12 13.18 -4.97
C TYR A 231 -0.73 12.08 -3.95
N THR A 232 0.56 11.99 -3.60
CA THR A 232 1.10 10.98 -2.70
C THR A 232 1.63 11.59 -1.41
N ILE A 233 1.28 11.00 -0.28
CA ILE A 233 1.82 11.32 1.05
C ILE A 233 2.76 10.20 1.46
N VAL A 234 3.97 10.54 1.89
CA VAL A 234 4.93 9.55 2.39
C VAL A 234 5.00 9.66 3.91
N VAL A 235 4.56 8.60 4.61
CA VAL A 235 4.72 8.47 6.06
C VAL A 235 5.94 7.60 6.30
N SER A 236 6.93 8.12 7.03
CA SER A 236 8.22 7.45 7.20
C SER A 236 8.58 7.29 8.68
N ALA A 237 8.80 6.04 9.07
CA ALA A 237 9.59 5.66 10.24
C ALA A 237 10.69 4.72 9.76
N SER A 238 11.86 5.27 9.43
CA SER A 238 12.98 4.51 8.88
C SER A 238 13.61 3.56 9.91
N SER A 239 14.57 2.75 9.47
CA SER A 239 15.29 1.82 10.35
C SER A 239 16.06 2.50 11.48
N SER A 240 16.35 3.81 11.35
CA SER A 240 17.00 4.61 12.40
C SER A 240 16.01 5.19 13.41
N ALA A 241 14.70 5.17 13.12
CA ALA A 241 13.66 5.60 14.04
C ALA A 241 13.44 4.56 15.15
N PRO A 242 13.04 4.98 16.37
CA PRO A 242 12.69 4.07 17.45
C PRO A 242 11.58 3.09 17.06
N ALA A 243 11.58 1.93 17.73
CA ALA A 243 10.52 0.93 17.59
C ALA A 243 9.12 1.54 17.80
N ALA A 244 8.99 2.51 18.70
CA ALA A 244 7.79 3.29 18.94
C ALA A 244 7.20 3.91 17.66
N LEU A 245 8.03 4.64 16.90
CA LEU A 245 7.58 5.30 15.67
C LEU A 245 7.34 4.29 14.56
N GLN A 246 8.13 3.22 14.47
CA GLN A 246 7.89 2.13 13.52
C GLN A 246 6.54 1.43 13.78
N TYR A 247 6.20 1.23 15.07
CA TYR A 247 4.88 0.73 15.50
C TYR A 247 3.75 1.69 15.13
N LEU A 248 3.94 3.00 15.29
CA LEU A 248 2.89 3.99 15.01
C LEU A 248 2.72 4.32 13.53
N ALA A 249 3.71 4.04 12.68
CA ALA A 249 3.71 4.44 11.27
C ALA A 249 2.46 3.98 10.49
N PRO A 250 2.03 2.71 10.56
CA PRO A 250 0.82 2.28 9.88
C PRO A 250 -0.43 3.03 10.37
N TYR A 251 -0.57 3.24 11.67
CA TYR A 251 -1.71 3.93 12.26
C TYR A 251 -1.77 5.41 11.88
N GLY A 252 -0.62 6.09 11.82
CA GLY A 252 -0.52 7.45 11.31
C GLY A 252 -0.95 7.53 9.84
N GLY A 253 -0.50 6.59 9.01
CA GLY A 253 -0.94 6.46 7.62
C GLY A 253 -2.44 6.22 7.49
N SER A 254 -3.01 5.29 8.27
CA SER A 254 -4.45 4.99 8.26
C SER A 254 -5.29 6.18 8.74
N ALA A 255 -4.84 6.92 9.74
CA ALA A 255 -5.55 8.12 10.21
C ALA A 255 -5.61 9.23 9.14
N ILE A 256 -4.51 9.42 8.39
CA ILE A 256 -4.49 10.30 7.21
C ILE A 256 -5.44 9.76 6.13
N ALA A 257 -5.42 8.45 5.85
CA ALA A 257 -6.30 7.83 4.86
C ALA A 257 -7.79 8.04 5.19
N GLU A 258 -8.15 7.84 6.45
CA GLU A 258 -9.52 8.04 6.94
C GLU A 258 -10.00 9.49 6.81
N TYR A 259 -9.11 10.48 7.00
CA TYR A 259 -9.46 11.88 6.77
C TYR A 259 -9.97 12.11 5.34
N PHE A 260 -9.28 11.56 4.33
CA PHE A 260 -9.68 11.69 2.94
C PHE A 260 -10.91 10.82 2.60
N MET A 261 -10.98 9.60 3.13
CA MET A 261 -12.13 8.70 2.95
C MET A 261 -13.43 9.31 3.49
N GLU A 262 -13.39 9.91 4.69
CA GLU A 262 -14.56 10.60 5.29
C GLU A 262 -15.01 11.82 4.47
N LYS A 263 -14.10 12.42 3.69
CA LYS A 263 -14.43 13.50 2.73
C LYS A 263 -14.94 12.97 1.38
N GLY A 264 -15.11 11.66 1.24
CA GLY A 264 -15.63 11.00 0.04
C GLY A 264 -14.60 10.70 -1.05
N ALA A 265 -13.31 10.86 -0.75
CA ALA A 265 -12.22 10.52 -1.66
C ALA A 265 -11.92 9.02 -1.63
N ASP A 266 -11.35 8.51 -2.71
CA ASP A 266 -10.77 7.18 -2.77
C ASP A 266 -9.28 7.27 -2.44
N VAL A 267 -8.80 6.36 -1.59
CA VAL A 267 -7.43 6.36 -1.08
C VAL A 267 -6.80 5.00 -1.33
N LEU A 268 -5.55 5.01 -1.77
CA LEU A 268 -4.67 3.85 -1.81
C LEU A 268 -3.62 4.01 -0.71
N ILE A 269 -3.53 3.04 0.20
CA ILE A 269 -2.47 2.99 1.22
C ILE A 269 -1.59 1.76 1.04
N VAL A 270 -0.28 1.97 1.04
CA VAL A 270 0.74 0.92 0.97
C VAL A 270 1.47 0.85 2.31
N TYR A 271 1.61 -0.35 2.88
CA TYR A 271 2.39 -0.56 4.10
C TYR A 271 3.66 -1.37 3.77
N ASP A 272 4.84 -0.73 3.79
CA ASP A 272 6.14 -1.32 3.41
C ASP A 272 7.13 -1.32 4.61
N ASP A 273 7.19 -2.35 5.44
CA ASP A 273 6.38 -3.58 5.41
C ASP A 273 5.83 -3.93 6.80
N LEU A 274 4.77 -4.75 6.82
CA LEU A 274 4.13 -5.16 8.08
C LEU A 274 4.93 -6.24 8.83
N THR A 275 5.95 -6.84 8.21
CA THR A 275 6.88 -7.73 8.90
C THR A 275 7.71 -6.94 9.92
N LYS A 276 8.27 -5.80 9.51
CA LYS A 276 9.01 -4.88 10.40
C LYS A 276 8.11 -4.21 11.43
N HIS A 277 6.86 -3.92 11.07
CA HIS A 277 5.86 -3.46 12.03
C HIS A 277 5.64 -4.47 13.17
N ALA A 278 5.48 -5.75 12.83
CA ALA A 278 5.36 -6.82 13.82
C ALA A 278 6.63 -6.94 14.69
N TRP A 279 7.83 -6.77 14.11
CA TRP A 279 9.08 -6.77 14.86
C TRP A 279 9.16 -5.62 15.87
N ALA A 280 8.75 -4.41 15.47
CA ALA A 280 8.70 -3.26 16.37
C ALA A 280 7.74 -3.52 17.55
N TYR A 281 6.55 -4.06 17.27
CA TYR A 281 5.60 -4.41 18.34
C TYR A 281 6.12 -5.50 19.28
N ARG A 282 6.77 -6.53 18.71
CA ARG A 282 7.44 -7.58 19.48
C ARG A 282 8.51 -7.02 20.40
N GLN A 283 9.37 -6.13 19.92
CA GLN A 283 10.41 -5.50 20.72
C GLN A 283 9.80 -4.74 21.91
N ILE A 284 8.82 -3.87 21.64
CA ILE A 284 8.12 -3.09 22.69
C ILE A 284 7.50 -4.03 23.73
N SER A 285 6.86 -5.11 23.29
CA SER A 285 6.17 -6.05 24.17
C SER A 285 7.13 -6.85 25.07
N LEU A 286 8.30 -7.22 24.55
CA LEU A 286 9.32 -7.94 25.31
C LEU A 286 9.97 -7.05 26.37
N VAL A 287 10.21 -5.77 26.06
CA VAL A 287 10.72 -4.79 27.05
C VAL A 287 9.71 -4.60 28.19
N LEU A 288 8.42 -4.56 27.86
CA LEU A 288 7.32 -4.53 28.83
C LEU A 288 7.09 -5.86 29.56
N ARG A 289 7.92 -6.88 29.29
CA ARG A 289 7.82 -8.23 29.87
C ARG A 289 6.45 -8.87 29.69
N ARG A 290 5.75 -8.53 28.60
CA ARG A 290 4.51 -9.24 28.24
C ARG A 290 4.84 -10.69 27.87
N PRO A 291 3.99 -11.66 28.27
CA PRO A 291 4.18 -13.04 27.87
C PRO A 291 4.28 -13.20 26.35
N ALA A 292 5.35 -13.86 25.90
CA ALA A 292 5.59 -14.11 24.49
C ALA A 292 5.08 -15.50 24.07
N GLY A 293 4.57 -15.60 22.85
CA GLY A 293 4.07 -16.82 22.24
C GLY A 293 4.98 -17.34 21.10
N ARG A 294 4.36 -17.85 20.04
CA ARG A 294 5.05 -18.38 18.85
C ARG A 294 5.97 -17.32 18.24
N GLU A 295 7.20 -17.71 17.91
CA GLU A 295 8.23 -16.83 17.33
C GLU A 295 8.50 -15.55 18.18
N ALA A 296 8.26 -15.65 19.49
CA ALA A 296 8.36 -14.59 20.51
C ALA A 296 7.42 -13.39 20.31
N TYR A 297 6.39 -13.50 19.46
CA TYR A 297 5.37 -12.44 19.33
C TYR A 297 4.41 -12.44 20.53
N PRO A 298 3.86 -11.28 20.92
CA PRO A 298 2.83 -11.20 21.95
C PRO A 298 1.52 -11.85 21.46
N GLY A 299 0.67 -12.29 22.40
CA GLY A 299 -0.56 -13.04 22.09
C GLY A 299 -1.59 -12.27 21.25
N ASP A 300 -1.52 -10.95 21.24
CA ASP A 300 -2.40 -10.04 20.50
C ASP A 300 -1.82 -9.57 19.16
N ILE A 301 -0.74 -10.18 18.66
CA ILE A 301 -0.14 -9.82 17.36
C ILE A 301 -1.10 -9.93 16.18
N PHE A 302 -2.09 -10.83 16.26
CA PHE A 302 -3.17 -10.89 15.27
C PHE A 302 -4.05 -9.64 15.32
N TYR A 303 -4.39 -9.19 16.54
CA TYR A 303 -5.23 -8.02 16.78
C TYR A 303 -4.56 -6.74 16.26
N LEU A 304 -3.23 -6.62 16.40
CA LEU A 304 -2.43 -5.52 15.84
C LEU A 304 -2.73 -5.30 14.35
N HIS A 305 -2.64 -6.35 13.52
CA HIS A 305 -2.84 -6.22 12.08
C HIS A 305 -4.31 -6.24 11.66
N SER A 306 -5.17 -6.97 12.38
CA SER A 306 -6.59 -7.02 12.03
C SER A 306 -7.27 -5.68 12.28
N ARG A 307 -7.03 -5.02 13.43
CA ARG A 307 -7.58 -3.69 13.72
C ARG A 307 -7.03 -2.59 12.82
N LEU A 308 -5.83 -2.77 12.27
CA LEU A 308 -5.24 -1.87 11.28
C LEU A 308 -5.91 -2.06 9.91
N LEU A 309 -5.90 -3.29 9.38
CA LEU A 309 -6.33 -3.57 8.02
C LEU A 309 -7.86 -3.51 7.86
N GLU A 310 -8.64 -3.80 8.90
CA GLU A 310 -10.11 -3.66 8.88
C GLU A 310 -10.59 -2.21 8.77
N ARG A 311 -9.70 -1.22 8.94
CA ARG A 311 -10.02 0.20 8.67
C ARG A 311 -10.06 0.52 7.18
N ALA A 312 -9.45 -0.32 6.34
CA ALA A 312 -9.48 -0.19 4.89
C ALA A 312 -10.78 -0.78 4.36
N VAL A 313 -11.74 0.09 4.01
CA VAL A 313 -13.09 -0.28 3.58
C VAL A 313 -13.59 0.66 2.49
N ARG A 314 -14.71 0.32 1.87
CA ARG A 314 -15.53 1.25 1.09
C ARG A 314 -16.75 1.65 1.90
N LEU A 315 -16.93 2.96 2.12
CA LEU A 315 -18.10 3.50 2.82
C LEU A 315 -19.28 3.64 1.87
N ASN A 316 -20.49 3.49 2.40
CA ASN A 316 -21.70 3.84 1.67
C ASN A 316 -21.85 5.38 1.54
N GLU A 317 -22.74 5.82 0.65
CA GLU A 317 -22.97 7.24 0.38
C GLU A 317 -23.36 8.04 1.63
N LYS A 318 -24.13 7.44 2.56
CA LYS A 318 -24.55 8.10 3.81
C LYS A 318 -23.41 8.39 4.77
N ASN A 319 -22.30 7.64 4.68
CA ASN A 319 -21.11 7.81 5.51
C ASN A 319 -19.96 8.49 4.75
N GLY A 320 -20.22 9.08 3.57
CA GLY A 320 -19.26 9.86 2.79
C GLY A 320 -18.92 9.26 1.42
N GLY A 321 -19.13 7.95 1.21
CA GLY A 321 -18.93 7.30 -0.10
C GLY A 321 -17.48 7.26 -0.60
N GLY A 322 -16.50 7.43 0.29
CA GLY A 322 -15.08 7.24 0.01
C GLY A 322 -14.62 5.81 0.27
N SER A 323 -13.37 5.52 -0.07
CA SER A 323 -12.78 4.21 0.18
C SER A 323 -11.30 4.27 0.55
N ILE A 324 -10.82 3.24 1.24
CA ILE A 324 -9.40 2.97 1.46
C ILE A 324 -9.09 1.58 0.92
N THR A 325 -8.30 1.51 -0.14
CA THR A 325 -7.68 0.26 -0.62
C THR A 325 -6.32 0.11 0.04
N ALA A 326 -6.06 -1.05 0.63
CA ALA A 326 -4.80 -1.34 1.31
C ALA A 326 -3.96 -2.37 0.56
N LEU A 327 -2.68 -2.05 0.33
CA LEU A 327 -1.66 -2.96 -0.16
C LEU A 327 -0.61 -3.20 0.94
N PRO A 328 -0.88 -4.07 1.92
CA PRO A 328 0.15 -4.47 2.87
C PRO A 328 1.23 -5.30 2.19
N ILE A 329 2.49 -5.03 2.51
CA ILE A 329 3.63 -5.83 2.08
C ILE A 329 4.07 -6.72 3.25
N ILE A 330 4.34 -7.99 2.97
CA ILE A 330 4.98 -8.93 3.90
C ILE A 330 6.24 -9.50 3.24
N GLU A 331 7.33 -9.49 3.98
CA GLU A 331 8.54 -10.21 3.64
C GLU A 331 8.51 -11.61 4.27
N THR A 332 8.61 -12.64 3.43
CA THR A 332 8.84 -14.03 3.84
C THR A 332 10.34 -14.31 3.95
N GLN A 333 10.68 -15.37 4.68
CA GLN A 333 12.03 -15.90 4.75
C GLN A 333 12.05 -17.25 4.02
N ALA A 334 12.89 -17.36 2.99
CA ALA A 334 13.03 -18.58 2.18
C ALA A 334 11.70 -19.13 1.62
N GLY A 335 10.77 -18.24 1.25
CA GLY A 335 9.47 -18.60 0.69
C GLY A 335 8.47 -19.18 1.69
N ASP A 336 8.76 -19.17 2.99
CA ASP A 336 7.87 -19.75 4.01
C ASP A 336 6.64 -18.87 4.27
N ILE A 337 5.54 -19.24 3.62
CA ILE A 337 4.21 -18.63 3.82
C ILE A 337 3.48 -19.16 5.07
N SER A 338 4.00 -20.21 5.70
CA SER A 338 3.41 -20.84 6.90
C SER A 338 3.94 -20.26 8.22
N ALA A 339 4.91 -19.34 8.12
CA ALA A 339 5.37 -18.53 9.24
C ALA A 339 4.22 -17.73 9.87
N TYR A 340 4.38 -17.34 11.13
CA TYR A 340 3.25 -16.87 11.93
C TYR A 340 2.63 -15.57 11.40
N ILE A 341 3.46 -14.57 11.06
CA ILE A 341 2.97 -13.27 10.54
C ILE A 341 2.36 -13.41 9.13
N PRO A 342 3.01 -14.05 8.14
CA PRO A 342 2.39 -14.33 6.85
C PRO A 342 1.00 -14.97 6.96
N THR A 343 0.88 -16.03 7.76
CA THR A 343 -0.38 -16.76 7.95
C THR A 343 -1.49 -15.85 8.48
N ASN A 344 -1.19 -15.03 9.49
CA ASN A 344 -2.14 -14.09 10.07
C ASN A 344 -2.61 -13.05 9.04
N VAL A 345 -1.69 -12.46 8.27
CA VAL A 345 -2.06 -11.41 7.32
C VAL A 345 -2.83 -11.98 6.12
N ILE A 346 -2.48 -13.17 5.63
CA ILE A 346 -3.25 -13.89 4.60
C ILE A 346 -4.70 -14.10 5.04
N SER A 347 -4.93 -14.43 6.32
CA SER A 347 -6.30 -14.64 6.82
C SER A 347 -7.08 -13.34 7.03
N ILE A 348 -6.39 -12.18 7.15
CA ILE A 348 -7.01 -10.86 7.34
C ILE A 348 -7.33 -10.19 5.99
N THR A 349 -6.45 -10.29 5.00
CA THR A 349 -6.64 -9.63 3.70
C THR A 349 -7.68 -10.35 2.85
N ASP A 350 -8.21 -9.67 1.83
CA ASP A 350 -9.19 -10.22 0.87
C ASP A 350 -8.53 -11.04 -0.24
N GLY A 351 -7.21 -11.04 -0.30
CA GLY A 351 -6.43 -11.71 -1.31
C GLY A 351 -4.93 -11.54 -1.08
N GLN A 352 -4.16 -12.17 -1.96
CA GLN A 352 -2.71 -12.06 -1.99
C GLN A 352 -2.14 -12.15 -3.40
N ILE A 353 -1.07 -11.41 -3.62
CA ILE A 353 -0.15 -11.44 -4.75
C ILE A 353 1.15 -12.06 -4.22
N PHE A 354 1.41 -13.30 -4.61
CA PHE A 354 2.58 -14.05 -4.17
C PHE A 354 3.72 -13.97 -5.18
N LEU A 355 4.87 -13.48 -4.74
CA LEU A 355 6.08 -13.35 -5.55
C LEU A 355 7.06 -14.48 -5.22
N GLU A 356 7.58 -15.14 -6.25
CA GLU A 356 8.48 -16.29 -6.11
C GLU A 356 9.88 -16.02 -6.65
N ALA A 357 10.90 -16.43 -5.90
CA ALA A 357 12.29 -16.29 -6.30
C ALA A 357 12.61 -17.07 -7.59
N ASN A 358 12.03 -18.26 -7.76
CA ASN A 358 12.26 -19.08 -8.95
C ASN A 358 11.78 -18.37 -10.23
N LEU A 359 10.59 -17.76 -10.20
CA LEU A 359 10.06 -16.99 -11.33
C LEU A 359 10.94 -15.78 -11.64
N PHE A 360 11.40 -15.08 -10.60
CA PHE A 360 12.30 -13.93 -10.75
C PHE A 360 13.64 -14.32 -11.40
N ASN A 361 14.20 -15.46 -11.00
CA ASN A 361 15.50 -15.96 -11.48
C ASN A 361 15.45 -16.44 -12.94
N ILE A 362 14.32 -16.99 -13.39
CA ILE A 362 14.11 -17.36 -14.81
C ILE A 362 13.63 -16.18 -15.68
N GLY A 363 13.66 -14.95 -15.15
CA GLY A 363 13.39 -13.74 -15.91
C GLY A 363 11.91 -13.38 -16.06
N ILE A 364 11.01 -13.99 -15.29
CA ILE A 364 9.60 -13.57 -15.21
C ILE A 364 9.51 -12.41 -14.21
N ARG A 365 9.24 -11.21 -14.72
CA ARG A 365 9.13 -9.98 -13.94
C ARG A 365 7.90 -9.20 -14.41
N PRO A 366 6.94 -8.86 -13.53
CA PRO A 366 6.92 -9.15 -12.09
C PRO A 366 6.77 -10.66 -11.80
N ALA A 367 7.41 -11.13 -10.73
CA ALA A 367 7.59 -12.55 -10.41
C ALA A 367 6.36 -13.19 -9.74
N ILE A 368 5.17 -12.92 -10.28
CA ILE A 368 3.89 -13.29 -9.65
C ILE A 368 3.54 -14.74 -9.96
N ASN A 369 3.26 -15.52 -8.92
CA ASN A 369 2.67 -16.84 -9.05
C ASN A 369 1.15 -16.72 -9.17
N ALA A 370 0.61 -16.88 -10.38
CA ALA A 370 -0.83 -16.80 -10.65
C ALA A 370 -1.68 -17.90 -9.96
N GLY A 371 -1.08 -19.04 -9.59
CA GLY A 371 -1.76 -20.13 -8.89
C GLY A 371 -1.92 -19.87 -7.39
N ASN A 372 -0.84 -19.40 -6.74
CA ASN A 372 -0.82 -19.09 -5.30
C ASN A 372 -1.39 -17.70 -4.98
N SER A 373 -1.51 -16.84 -5.99
CA SER A 373 -2.15 -15.53 -5.87
C SER A 373 -3.66 -15.64 -6.07
N VAL A 374 -4.43 -14.86 -5.31
CA VAL A 374 -5.89 -14.86 -5.37
C VAL A 374 -6.44 -13.52 -4.94
N SER A 375 -7.47 -13.04 -5.63
CA SER A 375 -8.37 -12.00 -5.13
C SER A 375 -9.74 -12.64 -4.86
N ARG A 376 -10.26 -12.51 -3.64
CA ARG A 376 -11.61 -13.01 -3.29
C ARG A 376 -12.73 -12.10 -3.79
N VAL A 377 -12.43 -10.83 -4.05
CA VAL A 377 -13.35 -9.88 -4.72
C VAL A 377 -13.54 -10.28 -6.19
N GLY A 378 -12.46 -10.73 -6.84
CA GLY A 378 -12.48 -11.30 -8.18
C GLY A 378 -12.98 -10.33 -9.25
N GLY A 379 -13.66 -10.85 -10.27
CA GLY A 379 -14.07 -10.08 -11.44
C GLY A 379 -15.11 -8.97 -11.20
N SER A 380 -15.55 -8.73 -9.96
CA SER A 380 -16.34 -7.54 -9.58
C SER A 380 -15.47 -6.28 -9.48
N ALA A 381 -14.16 -6.45 -9.29
CA ALA A 381 -13.15 -5.39 -9.33
C ALA A 381 -12.53 -5.23 -10.73
N GLN A 382 -13.11 -5.82 -11.78
CA GLN A 382 -12.66 -5.64 -13.17
C GLN A 382 -13.61 -4.78 -13.98
N THR A 383 -13.06 -4.04 -14.94
CA THR A 383 -13.85 -3.39 -15.98
C THR A 383 -14.44 -4.45 -16.92
N GLY A 384 -15.52 -4.09 -17.61
CA GLY A 384 -16.13 -4.99 -18.61
C GLY A 384 -15.15 -5.32 -19.74
N ALA A 385 -14.27 -4.38 -20.09
CA ALA A 385 -13.26 -4.55 -21.13
C ALA A 385 -12.24 -5.63 -20.77
N ILE A 386 -11.55 -5.47 -19.63
CA ILE A 386 -10.52 -6.43 -19.17
C ILE A 386 -11.13 -7.81 -18.94
N LYS A 387 -12.32 -7.89 -18.34
CA LYS A 387 -13.02 -9.16 -18.12
C LYS A 387 -13.30 -9.91 -19.43
N SER A 388 -13.53 -9.19 -20.54
CA SER A 388 -13.79 -9.79 -21.85
C SER A 388 -12.55 -10.45 -22.46
N VAL A 389 -11.35 -9.93 -22.18
CA VAL A 389 -10.09 -10.42 -22.76
C VAL A 389 -9.31 -11.36 -21.84
N ALA A 390 -9.44 -11.19 -20.52
CA ALA A 390 -8.67 -11.92 -19.50
C ALA A 390 -9.42 -13.09 -18.85
N GLY A 391 -10.72 -13.26 -19.10
CA GLY A 391 -11.57 -14.19 -18.34
C GLY A 391 -11.11 -15.65 -18.30
N LYS A 392 -10.41 -16.13 -19.34
CA LYS A 392 -9.84 -17.49 -19.41
C LYS A 392 -8.38 -17.56 -18.96
N MET A 393 -7.70 -16.42 -18.87
CA MET A 393 -6.24 -16.34 -18.71
C MET A 393 -5.74 -17.04 -17.45
N ARG A 394 -6.45 -16.87 -16.32
CA ARG A 394 -6.06 -17.51 -15.06
C ARG A 394 -6.15 -19.04 -15.12
N LEU A 395 -7.20 -19.57 -15.77
CA LEU A 395 -7.37 -21.01 -15.95
C LEU A 395 -6.28 -21.55 -16.89
N ASP A 396 -6.02 -20.87 -18.00
CA ASP A 396 -5.01 -21.27 -18.98
C ASP A 396 -3.60 -21.30 -18.34
N LEU A 397 -3.27 -20.31 -17.50
CA LEU A 397 -1.99 -20.26 -16.77
C LEU A 397 -1.88 -21.36 -15.69
N ALA A 398 -2.97 -21.69 -15.01
CA ALA A 398 -2.99 -22.77 -14.02
C ALA A 398 -2.77 -24.12 -14.70
N GLN A 399 -3.51 -24.41 -15.77
CA GLN A 399 -3.36 -25.64 -16.54
C GLN A 399 -1.97 -25.74 -17.19
N TYR A 400 -1.44 -24.62 -17.70
CA TYR A 400 -0.08 -24.59 -18.22
C TYR A 400 0.95 -25.02 -17.17
N ARG A 401 0.84 -24.54 -15.93
CA ARG A 401 1.78 -24.91 -14.87
C ARG A 401 1.72 -26.39 -14.50
N GLU A 402 0.51 -26.93 -14.40
CA GLU A 402 0.32 -28.37 -14.17
C GLU A 402 0.97 -29.18 -15.30
N LEU A 403 0.64 -28.87 -16.56
CA LEU A 403 1.19 -29.57 -17.72
C LEU A 403 2.71 -29.38 -17.85
N ALA A 404 3.25 -28.20 -17.57
CA ALA A 404 4.69 -27.93 -17.65
C ALA A 404 5.49 -28.76 -16.65
N ALA A 405 4.92 -29.04 -15.46
CA ALA A 405 5.52 -29.95 -14.50
C ALA A 405 5.52 -31.41 -15.01
N PHE A 406 4.44 -31.87 -15.65
CA PHE A 406 4.37 -33.22 -16.23
C PHE A 406 5.24 -33.40 -17.48
N ALA A 407 5.34 -32.37 -18.33
CA ALA A 407 6.11 -32.39 -19.56
C ALA A 407 7.62 -32.58 -19.32
N GLN A 408 8.13 -32.29 -18.12
CA GLN A 408 9.53 -32.58 -17.75
C GLN A 408 9.83 -34.09 -17.67
N PHE A 409 8.81 -34.94 -17.55
CA PHE A 409 8.96 -36.38 -17.36
C PHE A 409 8.45 -37.22 -18.55
N GLY A 410 7.82 -36.61 -19.56
CA GLY A 410 7.24 -37.30 -20.71
C GLY A 410 8.08 -37.13 -21.98
N SER A 411 8.27 -38.21 -22.75
CA SER A 411 9.01 -38.18 -24.02
C SER A 411 8.15 -37.83 -25.24
N GLU A 412 6.84 -38.14 -25.20
CA GLU A 412 5.89 -37.81 -26.27
C GLU A 412 4.66 -37.15 -25.65
N LEU A 413 4.32 -35.96 -26.17
CA LEU A 413 3.14 -35.20 -25.79
C LEU A 413 2.14 -35.27 -26.93
N ASP A 414 0.86 -35.48 -26.62
CA ASP A 414 -0.18 -35.39 -27.63
C ASP A 414 -0.30 -33.95 -28.18
N PRO A 415 -0.81 -33.76 -29.42
CA PRO A 415 -0.86 -32.44 -30.05
C PRO A 415 -1.68 -31.40 -29.27
N ALA A 416 -2.69 -31.81 -28.50
CA ALA A 416 -3.49 -30.87 -27.72
C ALA A 416 -2.70 -30.36 -26.51
N THR A 417 -2.01 -31.26 -25.80
CA THR A 417 -1.11 -30.90 -24.70
C THR A 417 0.04 -30.01 -25.19
N GLN A 418 0.66 -30.32 -26.33
CA GLN A 418 1.70 -29.47 -26.92
C GLN A 418 1.18 -28.05 -27.20
N LYS A 419 0.02 -27.93 -27.84
CA LYS A 419 -0.60 -26.62 -28.13
C LYS A 419 -0.88 -25.82 -26.86
N GLN A 420 -1.30 -26.50 -25.79
CA GLN A 420 -1.59 -25.86 -24.51
C GLN A 420 -0.30 -25.37 -23.81
N LEU A 421 0.78 -26.15 -23.86
CA LEU A 421 2.09 -25.73 -23.38
C LEU A 421 2.63 -24.53 -24.16
N ASP A 422 2.55 -24.60 -25.49
CA ASP A 422 2.98 -23.53 -26.40
C ASP A 422 2.24 -22.22 -26.13
N ARG A 423 0.93 -22.29 -25.91
CA ARG A 423 0.13 -21.12 -25.55
C ARG A 423 0.47 -20.60 -24.15
N GLY A 424 0.66 -21.50 -23.19
CA GLY A 424 1.03 -21.15 -21.82
C GLY A 424 2.40 -20.44 -21.72
N GLN A 425 3.37 -20.85 -22.54
CA GLN A 425 4.65 -20.15 -22.67
C GLN A 425 4.44 -18.70 -23.15
N ARG A 426 3.63 -18.50 -24.19
CA ARG A 426 3.32 -17.15 -24.72
C ARG A 426 2.54 -16.29 -23.72
N LEU A 427 1.61 -16.89 -22.98
CA LEU A 427 0.90 -16.24 -21.87
C LEU A 427 1.87 -15.83 -20.75
N THR A 428 2.91 -16.61 -20.49
CA THR A 428 3.92 -16.26 -19.50
C THR A 428 4.80 -15.10 -19.98
N GLU A 429 5.18 -15.10 -21.26
CA GLU A 429 5.97 -14.02 -21.87
C GLU A 429 5.20 -12.70 -21.93
N ILE A 430 3.93 -12.71 -22.33
CA ILE A 430 3.12 -11.47 -22.43
C ILE A 430 2.84 -10.84 -21.06
N LEU A 431 2.93 -11.60 -19.97
CA LEU A 431 2.77 -11.06 -18.62
C LEU A 431 4.04 -10.41 -18.07
N LYS A 432 5.17 -10.50 -18.78
CA LYS A 432 6.36 -9.74 -18.43
C LYS A 432 6.09 -8.26 -18.62
N GLN A 433 6.56 -7.46 -17.67
CA GLN A 433 6.42 -6.03 -17.69
C GLN A 433 7.60 -5.37 -16.98
N PRO A 434 8.26 -4.38 -17.61
CA PRO A 434 9.29 -3.61 -16.97
C PRO A 434 8.72 -2.74 -15.84
N GLN A 435 9.53 -2.54 -14.80
CA GLN A 435 9.21 -1.67 -13.67
C GLN A 435 9.03 -0.20 -14.11
N TYR A 436 8.17 0.55 -13.42
CA TYR A 436 7.89 1.97 -13.63
C TYR A 436 7.30 2.31 -14.99
N LYS A 437 6.74 1.30 -15.67
CA LYS A 437 6.02 1.47 -16.93
C LYS A 437 4.64 0.83 -16.80
N PRO A 438 3.74 1.41 -15.98
CA PRO A 438 2.37 0.93 -15.91
C PRO A 438 1.69 1.09 -17.28
N PHE A 439 0.87 0.12 -17.63
CA PHE A 439 0.12 0.11 -18.87
C PHE A 439 -1.23 0.80 -18.64
N SER A 440 -1.65 1.61 -19.61
CA SER A 440 -3.03 2.05 -19.69
C SER A 440 -3.95 0.87 -20.00
N GLU A 441 -5.24 0.99 -19.68
CA GLU A 441 -6.21 -0.09 -19.93
C GLU A 441 -6.26 -0.52 -21.41
N ALA A 442 -6.12 0.42 -22.35
CA ALA A 442 -6.09 0.09 -23.77
C ALA A 442 -4.87 -0.78 -24.13
N GLU A 443 -3.72 -0.51 -23.53
CA GLU A 443 -2.49 -1.28 -23.74
C GLU A 443 -2.60 -2.68 -23.12
N GLU A 444 -3.18 -2.78 -21.93
CA GLU A 444 -3.49 -4.08 -21.32
C GLU A 444 -4.42 -4.91 -22.22
N ILE A 445 -5.47 -4.29 -22.78
CA ILE A 445 -6.40 -4.94 -23.70
C ILE A 445 -5.67 -5.46 -24.96
N LEU A 446 -4.88 -4.60 -25.61
CA LEU A 446 -4.12 -4.97 -26.81
C LEU A 446 -3.15 -6.11 -26.54
N SER A 447 -2.42 -6.03 -25.43
CA SER A 447 -1.49 -7.06 -24.97
C SER A 447 -2.20 -8.39 -24.72
N ILE A 448 -3.17 -8.40 -23.81
CA ILE A 448 -3.82 -9.62 -23.33
C ILE A 448 -4.57 -10.29 -24.48
N TRP A 449 -5.35 -9.50 -25.25
CA TRP A 449 -6.13 -10.04 -26.36
C TRP A 449 -5.25 -10.67 -27.43
N SER A 450 -4.05 -10.13 -27.69
CA SER A 450 -3.13 -10.69 -28.69
C SER A 450 -2.81 -12.16 -28.44
N VAL A 451 -2.63 -12.55 -27.17
CA VAL A 451 -2.36 -13.94 -26.81
C VAL A 451 -3.64 -14.75 -26.56
N THR A 452 -4.63 -14.20 -25.85
CA THR A 452 -5.83 -14.99 -25.46
C THR A 452 -6.74 -15.35 -26.63
N SER A 453 -6.67 -14.58 -27.72
CA SER A 453 -7.35 -14.89 -29.00
C SER A 453 -6.68 -15.99 -29.81
N GLY A 454 -5.45 -16.40 -29.45
CA GLY A 454 -4.64 -17.35 -30.23
C GLY A 454 -3.95 -16.74 -31.44
N ASN A 455 -4.01 -15.41 -31.64
CA ASN A 455 -3.38 -14.75 -32.78
C ASN A 455 -1.84 -14.83 -32.75
N LEU A 456 -1.21 -15.10 -31.60
CA LEU A 456 0.24 -15.26 -31.47
C LEU A 456 0.71 -16.72 -31.41
N ASP A 457 -0.17 -17.71 -31.63
CA ASP A 457 0.18 -19.14 -31.54
C ASP A 457 1.32 -19.55 -32.50
N ASP A 458 1.51 -18.84 -33.61
CA ASP A 458 2.57 -19.03 -34.62
C ASP A 458 3.83 -18.17 -34.39
N ILE A 459 3.80 -17.24 -33.44
CA ILE A 459 4.94 -16.39 -33.10
C ILE A 459 5.83 -17.10 -32.07
N PRO A 460 7.15 -17.22 -32.25
CA PRO A 460 8.05 -17.83 -31.26
C PRO A 460 7.96 -17.13 -29.89
N ALA A 461 7.90 -17.89 -28.79
CA ALA A 461 7.67 -17.36 -27.44
C ALA A 461 8.66 -16.25 -27.04
N ASN A 462 9.95 -16.42 -27.36
CA ASN A 462 11.00 -15.43 -27.09
C ASN A 462 10.83 -14.09 -27.84
N THR A 463 10.00 -14.03 -28.88
CA THR A 463 9.72 -12.79 -29.64
C THR A 463 8.42 -12.11 -29.23
N VAL A 464 7.61 -12.73 -28.36
CA VAL A 464 6.29 -12.19 -27.92
C VAL A 464 6.42 -10.82 -27.26
N THR A 465 7.41 -10.62 -26.39
CA THR A 465 7.63 -9.32 -25.72
C THR A 465 8.00 -8.22 -26.72
N ARG A 466 8.76 -8.56 -27.78
CA ARG A 466 9.10 -7.62 -28.87
C ARG A 466 7.84 -7.28 -29.68
N PHE A 467 7.08 -8.31 -30.07
CA PHE A 467 5.81 -8.15 -30.78
C PHE A 467 4.87 -7.21 -30.03
N GLU A 468 4.68 -7.43 -28.72
CA GLU A 468 3.83 -6.58 -27.87
C GLU A 468 4.26 -5.12 -27.94
N THR A 469 5.55 -4.86 -27.72
CA THR A 469 6.09 -3.49 -27.67
C THR A 469 5.87 -2.77 -29.00
N GLU A 470 6.24 -3.40 -30.11
CA GLU A 470 6.10 -2.81 -31.44
C GLU A 470 4.63 -2.67 -31.86
N PHE A 471 3.78 -3.64 -31.49
CA PHE A 471 2.35 -3.60 -31.80
C PHE A 471 1.66 -2.44 -31.07
N ILE A 472 1.91 -2.29 -29.77
CA ILE A 472 1.35 -1.18 -28.97
C ILE A 472 1.83 0.16 -29.53
N GLU A 473 3.12 0.29 -29.87
CA GLU A 473 3.66 1.51 -30.47
C GLU A 473 3.05 1.82 -31.84
N TYR A 474 2.86 0.80 -32.68
CA TYR A 474 2.17 0.94 -33.96
C TYR A 474 0.74 1.48 -33.78
N VAL A 475 -0.04 0.90 -32.87
CA VAL A 475 -1.42 1.33 -32.59
C VAL A 475 -1.45 2.74 -31.99
N ARG A 476 -0.54 3.04 -31.05
CA ARG A 476 -0.45 4.38 -30.43
C ARG A 476 -0.17 5.47 -31.47
N THR A 477 0.66 5.17 -32.47
CA THR A 477 1.10 6.13 -33.49
C THR A 477 0.09 6.29 -34.63
N HIS A 478 -0.47 5.18 -35.13
CA HIS A 478 -1.29 5.18 -36.35
C HIS A 478 -2.79 5.18 -36.06
N GLU A 479 -3.21 4.66 -34.90
CA GLU A 479 -4.60 4.33 -34.59
C GLU A 479 -5.04 4.92 -33.24
N ARG A 480 -4.70 6.20 -32.98
CA ARG A 480 -5.00 6.87 -31.71
C ARG A 480 -6.48 6.82 -31.31
N LYS A 481 -7.39 6.84 -32.29
CA LYS A 481 -8.84 6.71 -32.04
C LYS A 481 -9.19 5.36 -31.39
N VAL A 482 -8.49 4.29 -31.76
CA VAL A 482 -8.69 2.96 -31.18
C VAL A 482 -8.26 2.95 -29.71
N MET A 483 -7.14 3.60 -29.38
CA MET A 483 -6.71 3.75 -27.98
C MET A 483 -7.80 4.42 -27.14
N ASP A 484 -8.37 5.53 -27.63
CA ASP A 484 -9.46 6.24 -26.95
C ASP A 484 -10.73 5.38 -26.80
N GLU A 485 -11.09 4.57 -27.81
CA GLU A 485 -12.27 3.69 -27.79
C GLU A 485 -12.14 2.51 -26.81
N LEU A 486 -10.90 2.07 -26.54
CA LEU A 486 -10.62 0.96 -25.63
C LEU A 486 -10.48 1.42 -24.16
N SER A 487 -10.22 2.70 -23.91
CA SER A 487 -10.07 3.26 -22.57
C SER A 487 -11.40 3.53 -21.83
N ASP A 488 -12.56 3.26 -22.43
CA ASP A 488 -13.88 3.57 -21.83
C ASP A 488 -14.32 2.59 -20.72
N GLY A 489 -13.57 1.51 -20.50
CA GLY A 489 -13.85 0.46 -19.51
C GLY A 489 -15.07 -0.42 -19.81
N LYS A 490 -15.77 -0.19 -20.93
CA LYS A 490 -16.98 -0.94 -21.29
C LYS A 490 -16.64 -2.30 -21.86
N LYS A 491 -17.58 -3.23 -21.74
CA LYS A 491 -17.48 -4.55 -22.36
C LYS A 491 -17.20 -4.41 -23.87
N LEU A 492 -16.25 -5.18 -24.38
CA LEU A 492 -15.94 -5.19 -25.80
C LEU A 492 -17.09 -5.89 -26.55
N ASP A 493 -17.66 -5.19 -27.53
CA ASP A 493 -18.64 -5.76 -28.44
C ASP A 493 -17.95 -6.52 -29.59
N GLU A 494 -18.73 -7.25 -30.37
CA GLU A 494 -18.19 -8.03 -31.50
C GLU A 494 -17.46 -7.15 -32.53
N LYS A 495 -17.87 -5.88 -32.67
CA LYS A 495 -17.26 -4.95 -33.61
C LYS A 495 -15.84 -4.59 -33.15
N LYS A 496 -15.66 -4.22 -31.87
CA LYS A 496 -14.36 -3.95 -31.26
C LYS A 496 -13.46 -5.19 -31.31
N ILE A 497 -14.00 -6.39 -31.03
CA ILE A 497 -13.24 -7.65 -31.11
C ILE A 497 -12.72 -7.91 -32.54
N LYS A 498 -13.59 -7.83 -33.55
CA LYS A 498 -13.20 -8.02 -34.96
C LYS A 498 -12.17 -6.98 -35.41
N MET A 499 -12.28 -5.74 -34.92
CA MET A 499 -11.30 -4.68 -35.16
C MET A 499 -9.94 -5.05 -34.57
N LEU A 500 -9.87 -5.49 -33.31
CA LEU A 500 -8.64 -5.93 -32.65
C LEU A 500 -7.96 -7.08 -33.43
N ASP A 501 -8.74 -8.10 -33.80
CA ASP A 501 -8.22 -9.25 -34.56
C ASP A 501 -7.64 -8.84 -35.92
N LYS A 502 -8.32 -7.91 -36.61
CA LYS A 502 -7.83 -7.38 -37.88
C LYS A 502 -6.51 -6.63 -37.69
N MET A 503 -6.42 -5.78 -36.67
CA MET A 503 -5.23 -4.99 -36.38
C MET A 503 -4.02 -5.89 -36.06
N ILE A 504 -4.23 -6.93 -35.25
CA ILE A 504 -3.17 -7.90 -34.93
C ILE A 504 -2.71 -8.61 -36.21
N LYS A 505 -3.63 -9.08 -37.04
CA LYS A 505 -3.30 -9.77 -38.31
C LYS A 505 -2.56 -8.86 -39.30
N ASP A 506 -2.97 -7.60 -39.42
CA ASP A 506 -2.32 -6.66 -40.32
C ASP A 506 -0.94 -6.23 -39.82
N PHE A 507 -0.75 -6.12 -38.50
CA PHE A 507 0.57 -5.87 -37.91
C PHE A 507 1.49 -7.10 -38.05
N LYS A 508 0.98 -8.32 -37.83
CA LYS A 508 1.76 -9.56 -38.02
C LYS A 508 2.38 -9.69 -39.41
N LYS A 509 1.70 -9.22 -40.47
CA LYS A 509 2.26 -9.21 -41.83
C LYS A 509 3.49 -8.31 -41.98
N LYS A 510 3.64 -7.31 -41.11
CA LYS A 510 4.75 -6.36 -41.08
C LYS A 510 5.84 -6.77 -40.08
N PHE A 511 5.48 -7.59 -39.09
CA PHE A 511 6.41 -8.07 -38.08
C PHE A 511 7.34 -9.14 -38.66
N SER A 512 8.63 -8.86 -38.69
CA SER A 512 9.65 -9.88 -38.93
C SER A 512 9.78 -10.72 -37.68
N ILE A 513 9.77 -12.04 -37.83
CA ILE A 513 10.09 -12.99 -36.75
C ILE A 513 11.59 -12.99 -36.51
#